data_AF-A0A7D9LH80-F1
#
_entry.id   AF-A0A7D9LH80-F1
#
_cell.length_a   1.000
_cell.length_b   1.000
_cell.length_c   1.000
_cell.angle_alpha   90.00
_cell.angle_beta   90.00
_cell.angle_gamma   90.00
#
_symmetry.space_group_name_H-M   'P 1'
#
loop_
_entity.id
_entity.type
_entity.pdbx_description
1 polymer ?
#
loop_
_entity_poly.entity_id
_entity_poly.type
_entity_poly.pdbx_seq_one_letter_code
_entity_poly.pdbx_strand_id
1 'polypeptide(L)'
;NYEDVLGSLLDKHAPMKRRKITIRPRAPWYNANITEAKRLRRQLERKWRSSKSLSDRAAFVNQCKVVNNLIYESKQLYYNDLIEENSSNSKLLFKIVNKLLD
;
A
#
# COMPACT_ATOMS: atom_id res chain seq x y z
N ASN A 1 42.95 -17.91 -13.25
CA ASN A 1 41.82 -18.35 -12.42
C ASN A 1 40.55 -17.92 -13.13
N TYR A 2 39.70 -18.85 -13.55
CA TYR A 2 38.56 -18.59 -14.46
C TYR A 2 37.53 -17.61 -13.84
N GLU A 3 37.31 -17.73 -12.54
CA GLU A 3 36.36 -16.90 -11.78
C GLU A 3 36.74 -15.41 -11.78
N ASP A 4 38.02 -15.08 -11.71
CA ASP A 4 38.48 -13.68 -11.67
C ASP A 4 38.26 -12.97 -13.02
N VAL A 5 38.47 -13.69 -14.12
CA VAL A 5 38.22 -13.17 -15.48
C VAL A 5 36.73 -12.93 -15.68
N LEU A 6 35.89 -13.88 -15.26
CA LEU A 6 34.44 -13.77 -15.37
C LEU A 6 33.90 -12.59 -14.53
N GLY A 7 34.40 -12.43 -13.30
CA GLY A 7 34.05 -11.32 -12.42
C GLY A 7 34.42 -9.96 -13.00
N SER A 8 35.63 -9.83 -13.56
CA SER A 8 36.09 -8.57 -14.16
C SER A 8 35.31 -8.18 -15.43
N LEU A 9 34.93 -9.16 -16.25
CA LEU A 9 34.10 -8.93 -17.44
C LEU A 9 32.69 -8.50 -17.05
N LEU A 10 32.12 -9.13 -16.02
CA LEU A 10 30.81 -8.78 -15.51
C LEU A 10 30.80 -7.37 -14.93
N ASP A 11 31.80 -7.00 -14.12
CA ASP A 11 31.87 -5.66 -13.53
C ASP A 11 32.13 -4.56 -14.59
N LYS A 12 32.87 -4.87 -15.66
CA LYS A 12 33.08 -3.96 -16.80
C LYS A 12 31.78 -3.62 -17.54
N HIS A 13 30.92 -4.61 -17.78
CA HIS A 13 29.68 -4.44 -18.55
C HIS A 13 28.46 -4.13 -17.68
N ALA A 14 28.45 -4.61 -16.44
CA ALA A 14 27.37 -4.47 -15.48
C ALA A 14 27.95 -4.29 -14.06
N PRO A 15 28.49 -3.09 -13.74
CA PRO A 15 29.10 -2.85 -12.45
C PRO A 15 28.16 -3.16 -11.30
N MET A 16 28.65 -3.84 -10.27
CA MET A 16 27.81 -4.20 -9.13
C MET A 16 27.41 -2.93 -8.34
N LYS A 17 26.14 -2.55 -8.40
CA LYS A 17 25.60 -1.41 -7.64
C LYS A 17 24.87 -1.87 -6.39
N ARG A 18 25.43 -1.57 -5.22
CA ARG A 18 24.72 -1.75 -3.94
C ARG A 18 23.70 -0.63 -3.76
N ARG A 19 22.46 -1.00 -3.43
CA ARG A 19 21.38 -0.06 -3.12
C ARG A 19 20.82 -0.38 -1.75
N LYS A 20 20.60 0.65 -0.93
CA LYS A 20 19.87 0.49 0.32
C LYS A 20 18.38 0.37 0.01
N ILE A 21 17.79 -0.76 0.34
CA ILE A 21 16.35 -1.01 0.16
C ILE A 21 15.69 -0.85 1.51
N THR A 22 14.70 0.05 1.60
CA THR A 22 13.87 0.17 2.80
C THR A 22 12.72 -0.82 2.69
N ILE A 23 12.77 -1.88 3.50
CA ILE A 23 11.66 -2.82 3.63
C ILE A 23 10.56 -2.14 4.46
N ARG A 24 9.41 -1.88 3.83
CA ARG A 24 8.24 -1.33 4.53
C ARG A 24 7.28 -2.49 4.83
N PRO A 25 6.99 -2.78 6.11
CA PRO A 25 6.02 -3.80 6.45
C PRO A 25 4.65 -3.43 5.86
N ARG A 26 3.88 -4.44 5.49
CA ARG A 26 2.53 -4.24 4.99
C ARG A 26 1.70 -3.59 6.10
N ALA A 27 0.92 -2.57 5.74
CA ALA A 27 0.00 -1.95 6.70
C ALA A 27 -0.98 -3.02 7.23
N PRO A 28 -1.14 -3.18 8.55
CA PRO A 28 -1.98 -4.24 9.13
C PRO A 28 -3.44 -4.19 8.68
N TRP A 29 -4.00 -2.99 8.52
CA TRP A 29 -5.35 -2.76 8.02
C TRP A 29 -5.52 -3.00 6.51
N TYR A 30 -4.45 -3.35 5.77
CA TYR A 30 -4.50 -3.51 4.32
C TYR A 30 -4.86 -4.94 3.91
N ASN A 31 -6.14 -5.17 3.60
CA ASN A 31 -6.68 -6.48 3.22
C ASN A 31 -6.78 -6.69 1.68
N ALA A 32 -7.21 -7.90 1.27
CA ALA A 32 -7.41 -8.26 -0.13
C ALA A 32 -8.55 -7.48 -0.79
N ASN A 33 -9.61 -7.16 -0.05
CA ASN A 33 -10.76 -6.41 -0.56
C ASN A 33 -10.35 -5.01 -1.04
N ILE A 34 -9.48 -4.31 -0.29
CA ILE A 34 -8.92 -3.01 -0.71
C ILE A 34 -8.12 -3.17 -2.01
N THR A 35 -7.42 -4.29 -2.17
CA THR A 35 -6.62 -4.57 -3.37
C THR A 35 -7.51 -4.76 -4.58
N GLU A 36 -8.57 -5.57 -4.48
CA GLU A 36 -9.52 -5.77 -5.59
C GLU A 36 -10.28 -4.49 -5.92
N ALA A 37 -10.76 -3.76 -4.91
CA ALA A 37 -11.45 -2.49 -5.13
C ALA A 37 -10.54 -1.45 -5.84
N LYS A 38 -9.25 -1.41 -5.50
CA LYS A 38 -8.25 -0.57 -6.19
C LYS A 38 -7.96 -1.03 -7.62
N ARG A 39 -7.95 -2.35 -7.87
CA ARG A 39 -7.80 -2.90 -9.23
C ARG A 39 -8.96 -2.46 -10.11
N LEU A 40 -10.19 -2.63 -9.64
CA LEU A 40 -11.38 -2.17 -10.35
C LEU A 40 -11.36 -0.66 -10.58
N ARG A 41 -10.96 0.14 -9.57
CA ARG A 41 -10.80 1.59 -9.73
C ARG A 41 -9.85 1.92 -10.89
N ARG A 42 -8.69 1.27 -10.97
CA ARG A 42 -7.72 1.48 -12.06
C ARG A 42 -8.28 1.05 -13.42
N GLN A 43 -9.06 -0.03 -13.49
CA GLN A 43 -9.71 -0.47 -14.72
C GLN A 43 -10.72 0.58 -15.22
N LEU A 44 -11.60 1.07 -14.34
CA LEU A 44 -12.57 2.12 -14.67
C LEU A 44 -11.90 3.44 -15.05
N GLU A 45 -10.81 3.80 -14.36
CA GLU A 45 -10.01 4.98 -14.68
C GLU A 45 -9.42 4.90 -16.10
N ARG A 46 -8.85 3.75 -16.48
CA ARG A 46 -8.35 3.53 -17.85
C ARG A 46 -9.48 3.60 -18.88
N LYS A 47 -10.62 2.97 -18.59
CA LYS A 47 -11.80 3.02 -19.46
C LYS A 47 -12.25 4.46 -19.70
N TRP A 48 -12.45 5.23 -18.62
CA TRP A 48 -12.82 6.64 -18.71
C TRP A 48 -11.77 7.48 -19.45
N ARG A 49 -10.47 7.24 -19.22
CA ARG A 49 -9.42 7.97 -19.96
C ARG A 49 -9.47 7.72 -21.45
N SER A 50 -9.86 6.52 -21.87
CA SER A 50 -10.01 6.15 -23.28
C SER A 50 -11.31 6.68 -23.90
N SER A 51 -12.45 6.53 -23.20
CA SER A 51 -13.77 6.86 -23.76
C SER A 51 -14.16 8.33 -23.59
N LYS A 52 -13.63 9.01 -22.55
CA LYS A 52 -14.01 10.36 -22.11
C LYS A 52 -15.50 10.56 -21.83
N SER A 53 -16.28 9.48 -21.70
CA SER A 53 -17.71 9.53 -21.42
C SER A 53 -18.02 9.93 -19.98
N LEU A 54 -19.11 10.68 -19.79
CA LEU A 54 -19.61 11.05 -18.47
C LEU A 54 -20.08 9.83 -17.65
N SER A 55 -20.62 8.81 -18.31
CA SER A 55 -21.04 7.56 -17.64
C SER A 55 -19.84 6.82 -17.05
N ASP A 56 -18.76 6.66 -17.85
CA ASP A 56 -17.52 6.03 -17.37
C ASP A 56 -16.85 6.88 -16.28
N ARG A 57 -16.95 8.21 -16.37
CA ARG A 57 -16.50 9.11 -15.29
C ARG A 57 -17.26 8.87 -14.00
N ALA A 58 -18.59 8.76 -14.06
CA ALA A 58 -19.43 8.50 -12.89
C ALA A 58 -19.08 7.14 -12.25
N ALA A 59 -18.89 6.10 -13.06
CA ALA A 59 -18.45 4.79 -12.58
C ALA A 59 -17.09 4.87 -11.86
N PHE A 60 -16.10 5.55 -12.46
CA PHE A 60 -14.79 5.76 -11.84
C PHE A 60 -14.89 6.53 -10.51
N VAL A 61 -15.64 7.64 -10.48
CA VAL A 61 -15.82 8.46 -9.26
C VAL A 61 -16.52 7.67 -8.16
N ASN A 62 -17.54 6.89 -8.49
CA ASN A 62 -18.22 6.01 -7.53
C ASN A 62 -17.25 4.98 -6.96
N GLN A 63 -16.43 4.35 -7.80
CA GLN A 63 -15.43 3.40 -7.34
C GLN A 63 -14.33 4.05 -6.48
N CYS A 64 -13.99 5.32 -6.71
CA CYS A 64 -13.11 6.08 -5.82
C CYS A 64 -13.71 6.20 -4.41
N LYS A 65 -15.01 6.48 -4.30
CA LYS A 65 -15.71 6.54 -3.00
C LYS A 65 -15.70 5.18 -2.30
N VAL A 66 -16.00 4.10 -3.02
CA VAL A 66 -15.96 2.73 -2.48
C VAL A 66 -14.58 2.40 -1.90
N VAL A 67 -13.51 2.69 -2.64
CA VAL A 67 -12.14 2.44 -2.15
C VAL A 67 -11.81 3.27 -0.91
N ASN A 68 -12.23 4.54 -0.88
CA ASN A 68 -11.98 5.41 0.26
C ASN A 68 -12.72 4.93 1.52
N ASN A 69 -13.99 4.55 1.38
CA ASN A 69 -14.79 4.01 2.47
C ASN A 69 -14.18 2.71 3.00
N LEU A 70 -13.79 1.79 2.12
CA LEU A 70 -13.20 0.52 2.55
C LEU A 70 -11.87 0.70 3.30
N ILE A 71 -11.05 1.67 2.88
CA ILE A 71 -9.82 2.03 3.61
C ILE A 71 -10.16 2.64 4.97
N TYR A 72 -11.15 3.53 5.02
CA TYR A 72 -11.60 4.15 6.26
C TYR A 72 -12.10 3.09 7.25
N GLU A 73 -13.01 2.22 6.83
CA GLU A 73 -13.56 1.13 7.64
C GLU A 73 -12.46 0.16 8.11
N SER A 74 -11.56 -0.26 7.22
CA SER A 74 -10.50 -1.20 7.59
C SER A 74 -9.52 -0.58 8.60
N LYS A 75 -9.25 0.73 8.50
CA LYS A 75 -8.46 1.44 9.51
C LYS A 75 -9.20 1.56 10.83
N GLN A 76 -10.48 1.92 10.78
CA GLN A 76 -11.32 2.07 11.97
C GLN A 76 -11.41 0.76 12.75
N LEU A 77 -11.73 -0.35 12.06
CA LEU A 77 -11.75 -1.69 12.66
C LEU A 77 -10.42 -2.03 13.31
N TYR A 78 -9.32 -1.91 12.57
CA TYR A 78 -7.99 -2.23 13.09
C TYR A 78 -7.64 -1.43 14.36
N TYR A 79 -7.92 -0.12 14.37
CA TYR A 79 -7.61 0.70 15.54
C TYR A 79 -8.57 0.45 16.70
N ASN A 80 -9.85 0.16 16.43
CA ASN A 80 -10.80 -0.22 17.46
C ASN A 80 -10.37 -1.53 18.13
N ASP A 81 -10.05 -2.57 17.34
CA ASP A 81 -9.57 -3.86 17.84
C ASP A 81 -8.31 -3.67 18.70
N LEU A 82 -7.37 -2.85 18.21
CA LEU A 82 -6.13 -2.55 18.93
C LEU A 82 -6.37 -1.81 20.26
N ILE A 83 -7.38 -0.93 20.33
CA ILE A 83 -7.77 -0.23 21.55
C ILE A 83 -8.42 -1.22 22.53
N GLU A 84 -9.32 -2.07 22.06
CA GLU A 84 -10.02 -3.07 22.87
C GLU A 84 -9.04 -4.07 23.50
N GLU A 85 -8.11 -4.62 22.70
CA GLU A 85 -7.06 -5.53 23.15
C GLU A 85 -6.15 -4.92 24.22
N ASN A 86 -5.93 -3.61 24.16
CA ASN A 86 -5.02 -2.88 25.05
C ASN A 86 -5.74 -2.01 26.09
N SER A 87 -7.05 -2.21 26.26
CA SER A 87 -7.93 -1.42 27.13
C SER A 87 -7.46 -1.37 28.59
N SER A 88 -6.80 -2.43 29.06
CA SER A 88 -6.25 -2.52 30.42
C SER A 88 -4.87 -1.86 30.60
N ASN A 89 -4.20 -1.45 29.50
CA ASN A 89 -2.85 -0.87 29.53
C ASN A 89 -2.82 0.54 28.92
N SER A 90 -3.20 1.52 29.72
CA SER A 90 -3.31 2.94 29.32
C SER A 90 -2.01 3.53 28.76
N LYS A 91 -0.82 3.12 29.26
CA LYS A 91 0.47 3.59 28.74
C LYS A 91 0.70 3.15 27.29
N LEU A 92 0.36 1.90 26.97
CA LEU A 92 0.52 1.37 25.62
C LEU A 92 -0.47 2.02 24.65
N LEU A 93 -1.72 2.24 25.11
CA LEU A 93 -2.73 2.98 24.35
C LEU A 93 -2.27 4.39 23.99
N PHE A 94 -1.76 5.16 24.96
CA PHE A 94 -1.22 6.51 24.71
C PHE A 94 -0.07 6.51 23.70
N LYS A 95 0.81 5.50 23.76
CA LYS A 95 1.91 5.35 22.79
C LYS A 95 1.40 5.06 21.38
N ILE A 96 0.35 4.25 21.25
CA ILE A 96 -0.30 3.95 19.96
C ILE A 96 -0.96 5.21 19.40
N VAL A 97 -1.67 5.98 20.23
CA VAL A 97 -2.33 7.24 19.83
C VAL A 97 -1.31 8.29 19.41
N ASN A 98 -0.22 8.48 20.16
CA ASN A 98 0.83 9.43 19.78
C ASN A 98 1.44 9.09 18.42
N LYS A 99 1.69 7.80 18.16
CA LYS A 99 2.17 7.34 16.84
C LYS A 99 1.18 7.60 15.69
N LEU A 100 -0.09 7.83 15.98
CA LEU A 100 -1.11 8.19 14.99
C LEU A 100 -1.23 9.69 14.73
N LEU A 101 -0.79 10.50 15.70
CA LEU A 101 -0.86 11.96 15.67
C LEU A 101 0.47 12.62 15.22
N ASP A 102 1.58 11.87 15.29
CA ASP A 102 2.89 12.23 14.72
C ASP A 102 2.93 12.05 13.18
#